data_AF-A0A157QLV9-F1
#
_entry.id   AF-A0A157QLV9-F1
#
_cell.length_a   1.000
_cell.length_b   1.000
_cell.length_c   1.000
_cell.angle_alpha   90.00
_cell.angle_beta   90.00
_cell.angle_gamma   90.00
#
_symmetry.space_group_name_H-M   'P 1'
#
loop_
_entity.id
_entity.type
_entity.pdbx_description
1 polymer ?
#
loop_
_entity_poly.entity_id
_entity_poly.type
_entity_poly.pdbx_seq_one_letter_code
_entity_poly.pdbx_strand_id
1 'polypeptide(L)' 'MKRFHLPRSLVVVIALVVAVAVLYVNVINLWEAYGSGPPHYGRTTNMDKWTNPWPALLILDGVALAVCLLLHRLRLRPRR' A
#
# COMPACT_ATOMS: atom_id res chain seq x y z
N MET A 1 21.81 7.75 26.67
CA MET A 1 20.66 7.66 25.73
C MET A 1 20.50 6.21 25.29
N LYS A 2 19.40 5.52 25.64
CA LYS A 2 19.18 4.11 25.26
C LYS A 2 18.98 4.03 23.73
N ARG A 3 19.89 3.33 23.02
CA ARG A 3 19.79 3.13 21.56
C ARG A 3 18.73 2.08 21.27
N PHE A 4 17.61 2.48 20.68
CA PHE A 4 16.60 1.55 20.18
C PHE A 4 17.15 0.76 18.99
N HIS A 5 17.07 -0.56 19.08
CA HIS A 5 17.40 -1.47 17.98
C HIS A 5 16.07 -1.92 17.38
N LEU A 6 15.91 -1.86 16.05
CA LEU A 6 14.75 -2.45 15.39
C LEU A 6 15.01 -3.95 15.21
N PRO A 7 14.35 -4.84 15.97
CA PRO A 7 14.54 -6.27 15.78
C PRO A 7 14.00 -6.69 14.40
N ARG A 8 14.61 -7.73 13.81
CA ARG A 8 14.19 -8.26 12.50
C ARG A 8 12.70 -8.60 12.49
N SER A 9 12.19 -9.19 13.56
CA SER A 9 10.77 -9.53 13.72
C SER A 9 9.87 -8.29 13.59
N LEU A 10 10.22 -7.18 14.24
CA LEU A 10 9.45 -5.93 14.14
C LEU A 10 9.44 -5.37 12.72
N VAL A 11 10.58 -5.37 12.01
CA VAL A 11 10.64 -4.91 10.61
C VAL A 11 9.75 -5.77 9.71
N VAL A 12 9.77 -7.10 9.90
CA VAL A 12 8.93 -8.03 9.13
C VAL A 12 7.45 -7.81 9.43
N VAL A 13 7.08 -7.64 10.70
CA VAL A 13 5.69 -7.37 11.10
C VAL A 13 5.20 -6.05 10.48
N ILE A 14 6.00 -4.98 10.55
CA ILE A 14 5.63 -3.69 9.94
C ILE A 14 5.46 -3.84 8.43
N ALA A 15 6.40 -4.51 7.74
CA ALA A 15 6.30 -4.73 6.30
C ALA A 15 5.05 -5.55 5.92
N LEU A 16 4.71 -6.56 6.72
CA LEU A 16 3.51 -7.38 6.50
C LEU A 16 2.23 -6.56 6.69
N VAL A 17 2.17 -5.72 7.73
CA VAL A 17 1.03 -4.83 7.98
C VAL A 17 0.85 -3.85 6.81
N VAL A 18 1.94 -3.24 6.33
CA VAL A 18 1.91 -2.36 5.15
C VAL A 18 1.41 -3.12 3.92
N ALA A 19 1.91 -4.33 3.67
CA ALA A 19 1.49 -5.14 2.52
C ALA A 19 0.00 -5.49 2.57
N VAL A 20 -0.51 -5.92 3.74
CA VAL A 20 -1.94 -6.23 3.91
C VAL A 20 -2.82 -5.00 3.73
N ALA A 21 -2.41 -3.85 4.29
CA ALA A 21 -3.15 -2.60 4.14
C ALA A 21 -3.23 -2.15 2.67
N VAL A 22 -2.10 -2.19 1.95
CA VAL A 22 -2.05 -1.82 0.53
C VAL A 22 -2.86 -2.77 -0.33
N LEU A 23 -2.79 -4.08 -0.04
CA LEU A 23 -3.62 -5.08 -0.71
C LEU A 23 -5.11 -4.80 -0.52
N TYR A 24 -5.53 -4.51 0.71
CA TYR A 24 -6.92 -4.16 1.02
C TYR A 24 -7.39 -2.92 0.24
N VAL A 25 -6.60 -1.86 0.21
CA VAL A 25 -6.93 -0.64 -0.54
C VAL A 25 -7.03 -0.92 -2.04
N ASN A 26 -6.09 -1.68 -2.60
CA ASN A 26 -6.12 -2.09 -4.00
C ASN A 26 -7.40 -2.88 -4.32
N VAL A 27 -7.72 -3.90 -3.52
CA VAL A 27 -8.91 -4.74 -3.72
C VAL A 27 -10.18 -3.91 -3.70
N ILE A 28 -10.36 -3.04 -2.71
CA ILE A 28 -11.56 -2.20 -2.63
C ILE A 28 -11.66 -1.24 -3.80
N ASN A 29 -10.59 -0.51 -4.14
CA ASN A 29 -10.66 0.47 -5.23
C ASN A 29 -10.89 -0.19 -6.59
N LEU A 30 -10.30 -1.36 -6.83
CA LEU A 30 -10.54 -2.12 -8.06
C LEU A 30 -11.96 -2.67 -8.09
N TRP A 31 -12.46 -3.18 -6.95
CA TRP A 31 -13.83 -3.66 -6.86
C TRP A 31 -14.85 -2.53 -7.04
N GLU A 32 -14.60 -1.35 -6.48
CA GLU A 32 -15.45 -0.18 -6.68
C GLU A 32 -15.40 0.34 -8.12
N ALA A 33 -14.22 0.35 -8.75
CA ALA A 33 -14.06 0.87 -10.11
C ALA A 33 -14.61 -0.07 -11.20
N TYR A 34 -14.53 -1.39 -10.98
CA TYR A 34 -14.82 -2.41 -12.00
C TYR A 34 -15.90 -3.44 -11.60
N GLY A 35 -16.38 -3.42 -10.36
CA GLY A 35 -17.38 -4.36 -9.86
C GLY A 35 -18.80 -4.09 -10.33
N SER A 36 -19.62 -5.14 -10.29
CA SER A 36 -21.06 -5.08 -10.51
C SER A 36 -21.81 -4.95 -9.18
N GLY A 37 -22.34 -3.77 -8.87
CA GLY A 37 -23.26 -3.58 -7.73
C GLY A 37 -23.35 -2.13 -7.20
N PRO A 38 -24.47 -1.73 -6.56
CA PRO A 38 -24.53 -0.52 -5.74
C PRO A 38 -23.53 -0.59 -4.58
N PRO A 39 -23.00 0.54 -4.04
CA PRO A 39 -23.49 1.92 -4.15
C PRO A 39 -22.70 2.83 -5.11
N HIS A 40 -21.74 2.30 -5.86
CA HIS A 40 -20.84 3.10 -6.69
C HIS A 40 -21.16 2.92 -8.17
N TYR A 41 -21.16 4.03 -8.90
CA TYR A 41 -21.28 4.01 -10.35
C TYR A 41 -19.96 3.49 -10.93
N GLY A 42 -19.79 2.16 -10.97
CA GLY A 42 -18.68 1.53 -11.67
C GLY A 42 -18.62 1.98 -13.13
N ARG A 43 -17.55 1.63 -13.85
CA ARG A 43 -17.33 2.04 -15.25
C ARG A 43 -18.56 1.87 -16.15
N THR A 44 -19.42 0.90 -15.87
CA THR A 44 -20.62 0.60 -16.65
C THR A 44 -21.85 1.44 -16.30
N THR A 45 -21.86 2.14 -15.15
CA THR A 45 -23.07 2.79 -14.60
C THR A 45 -23.02 4.31 -14.74
N ASN A 46 -21.84 4.95 -14.70
CA ASN A 46 -21.68 6.39 -14.98
C ASN A 46 -20.24 6.70 -15.45
N MET A 47 -20.01 6.64 -16.76
CA MET A 47 -18.69 6.86 -17.35
C MET A 47 -18.18 8.30 -17.21
N ASP A 48 -19.09 9.27 -17.16
CA ASP A 48 -18.77 10.70 -17.09
C ASP A 48 -18.12 11.08 -15.76
N LYS A 49 -18.41 10.31 -14.70
CA LYS A 49 -17.83 10.48 -13.35
C LYS A 49 -16.73 9.45 -13.05
N TRP A 50 -16.53 8.48 -13.93
CA TRP A 50 -15.58 7.41 -13.70
C TRP A 50 -14.15 7.93 -13.81
N THR A 51 -13.34 7.64 -12.80
CA THR A 51 -11.91 7.96 -12.78
C THR A 51 -11.11 6.66 -12.76
N ASN A 52 -10.09 6.58 -13.59
CA ASN A 52 -9.20 5.44 -13.61
C ASN A 52 -8.43 5.33 -12.26
N PRO A 53 -8.56 4.23 -11.49
CA PRO A 53 -7.87 4.09 -10.21
C PRO A 53 -6.37 3.77 -10.36
N TRP A 54 -5.94 3.22 -11.51
CA TRP A 54 -4.58 2.70 -11.70
C TRP A 54 -3.48 3.72 -11.37
N PRO A 55 -3.55 5.01 -11.79
CA PRO A 55 -2.50 5.97 -11.47
C PRO A 55 -2.31 6.16 -9.95
N ALA A 56 -3.40 6.26 -9.19
CA ALA A 56 -3.34 6.42 -7.74
C ALA A 56 -2.83 5.15 -7.04
N LEU A 57 -3.29 3.97 -7.48
CA LEU A 57 -2.85 2.69 -6.94
C LEU A 57 -1.36 2.42 -7.19
N LEU A 58 -0.85 2.74 -8.38
CA LEU A 58 0.58 2.62 -8.69
C LEU A 58 1.46 3.52 -7.80
N ILE A 59 0.99 4.74 -7.52
CA ILE A 59 1.69 5.64 -6.59
C ILE A 59 1.70 5.04 -5.18
N LEU A 60 0.55 4.53 -4.71
CA LEU A 60 0.44 3.87 -3.40
C LEU A 60 1.40 2.69 -3.28
N ASP A 61 1.43 1.81 -4.28
CA ASP A 61 2.31 0.63 -4.31
C ASP A 61 3.80 1.05 -4.31
N GLY A 62 4.14 2.08 -5.08
CA GLY A 62 5.50 2.65 -5.10
C GLY A 62 5.93 3.20 -3.74
N VAL A 63 5.04 3.93 -3.05
CA VAL A 63 5.30 4.44 -1.69
C VAL A 63 5.46 3.30 -0.70
N ALA A 64 4.60 2.28 -0.76
CA ALA A 64 4.68 1.11 0.12
C ALA A 64 6.02 0.38 -0.03
N LEU A 65 6.47 0.17 -1.27
CA LEU A 65 7.79 -0.41 -1.55
C LEU A 65 8.92 0.47 -1.02
N ALA A 66 8.85 1.79 -1.22
CA ALA A 66 9.86 2.72 -0.71
C ALA A 66 9.98 2.65 0.81
N VAL A 67 8.86 2.58 1.54
CA VAL A 67 8.84 2.40 3.00
C VAL A 67 9.48 1.08 3.41
N CYS A 68 9.11 -0.03 2.76
CA CYS A 68 9.69 -1.34 3.07
C CYS A 68 11.21 -1.38 2.82
N LEU A 69 11.67 -0.79 1.71
CA LEU A 69 13.09 -0.66 1.39
C LEU A 69 13.83 0.22 2.40
N LEU A 70 13.23 1.33 2.82
CA LEU A 70 13.80 2.21 3.83
C LEU A 70 13.96 1.47 5.17
N LEU A 71 12.93 0.77 5.64
CA LEU A 71 13.00 -0.03 6.87
C LEU A 71 14.08 -1.11 6.77
N HIS A 72 14.18 -1.79 5.63
CA HIS A 72 15.22 -2.77 5.38
C HIS A 72 16.63 -2.16 5.40
N ARG A 73 16.83 -0.99 4.77
CA ARG A 73 18.11 -0.27 4.78
C ARG A 73 18.49 0.25 6.16
N LEU A 74 17.53 0.79 6.92
CA LEU A 74 17.77 1.26 8.29
C LEU A 74 18.18 0.11 9.22
N ARG A 75 17.65 -1.09 9.00
CA ARG A 75 18.09 -2.31 9.70
C ARG A 75 19.51 -2.72 9.33
N LEU A 76 19.87 -2.65 8.05
CA LEU A 76 21.18 -3.12 7.54
C LEU A 76 22.32 -2.11 7.70
N ARG A 77 22.02 -0.83 7.98
CA ARG A 77 23.02 0.25 8.01
C ARG A 77 24.16 -0.11 8.97
N PRO A 78 25.39 -0.36 8.47
CA PRO A 78 26.54 -0.68 9.30
C PRO A 78 26.85 0.50 10.23
N ARG A 79 27.07 0.21 11.51
CA ARG A 79 27.50 1.20 12.51
C ARG A 79 28.95 1.59 12.20
N ARG A 80 29.18 2.79 11.65
CA ARG A 80 30.44 3.50 11.86
C ARG A 80 30.38 4.20 13.21
#